data_AF-A0A1G0HAJ6-F1
#
_entry.id   AF-A0A1G0HAJ6-F1
#
_cell.length_a   1.000
_cell.length_b   1.000
_cell.length_c   1.000
_cell.angle_alpha   90.00
_cell.angle_beta   90.00
_cell.angle_gamma   90.00
#
_symmetry.space_group_name_H-M   'P 1'
#
loop_
_entity.id
_entity.type
_entity.pdbx_description
1 polymer ?
#
loop_
_entity_poly.entity_id
_entity_poly.type
_entity_poly.pdbx_seq_one_letter_code
_entity_poly.pdbx_strand_id
1 'polypeptide(L)'
;MFAVIYRFKLKPDQEKTYLVSWNKITDYFIAHRGALGSCLHKGEDGLWVAYSRWPDKATRDASWSQEKKIADELPIDIQNVIKPIQEIKAQNQDMDQYEEICLEMMEDKLLNPKKV
;
A
#
# COMPACT_ATOMS: atom_id res chain seq x y z
N MET A 1 -1.07 6.85 15.98
CA MET A 1 -0.47 6.35 14.73
C MET A 1 -1.34 5.25 14.18
N PHE A 2 -1.53 5.23 12.87
CA PHE A 2 -2.44 4.32 12.17
C PHE A 2 -1.65 3.45 11.19
N ALA A 3 -2.08 2.21 10.98
CA ALA A 3 -1.52 1.33 9.98
C ALA A 3 -2.60 0.61 9.20
N VAL A 4 -2.29 0.23 7.96
CA VAL A 4 -3.16 -0.57 7.10
C VAL A 4 -2.39 -1.77 6.57
N ILE A 5 -2.99 -2.94 6.66
CA ILE A 5 -2.51 -4.15 6.01
C ILE A 5 -3.34 -4.40 4.75
N TYR A 6 -2.67 -4.42 3.60
CA TYR A 6 -3.21 -4.88 2.32
C TYR A 6 -2.71 -6.29 2.05
N ARG A 7 -3.60 -7.18 1.63
CA ARG A 7 -3.28 -8.60 1.36
C ARG A 7 -3.83 -8.99 0.01
N PHE A 8 -3.03 -9.70 -0.78
CA PHE A 8 -3.41 -10.13 -2.12
C PHE A 8 -2.45 -11.21 -2.60
N LYS A 9 -2.85 -11.96 -3.62
CA LYS A 9 -1.96 -12.86 -4.35
C LYS A 9 -1.68 -12.30 -5.73
N LEU A 10 -0.49 -12.61 -6.26
CA LEU A 10 -0.05 -12.23 -7.60
C LEU A 10 0.27 -13.47 -8.41
N LYS A 11 0.01 -13.40 -9.72
CA LYS A 11 0.55 -14.39 -10.67
C LYS A 11 2.06 -14.15 -10.83
N PRO A 12 2.89 -15.17 -11.07
CA PRO A 12 4.34 -15.02 -11.11
C PRO A 12 4.87 -13.98 -12.10
N ASP A 13 4.18 -13.81 -13.23
CA ASP A 13 4.49 -12.83 -14.27
C ASP A 13 4.14 -11.38 -13.89
N GLN A 14 3.30 -11.18 -12.87
CA GLN A 14 2.88 -9.87 -12.37
C GLN A 14 3.81 -9.31 -11.28
N GLU A 15 4.56 -10.15 -10.58
CA GLU A 15 5.32 -9.78 -9.37
C GLU A 15 6.31 -8.64 -9.60
N LYS A 16 7.08 -8.71 -10.69
CA LYS A 16 8.06 -7.68 -11.02
C LYS A 16 7.41 -6.32 -11.28
N THR A 17 6.33 -6.32 -12.07
CA THR A 17 5.58 -5.10 -12.39
C THR A 17 4.96 -4.50 -11.13
N TYR A 18 4.34 -5.35 -10.29
CA TYR A 18 3.76 -4.90 -9.03
C TYR A 18 4.80 -4.28 -8.11
N LEU A 19 5.95 -4.95 -7.92
CA LEU A 19 7.03 -4.44 -7.06
C LEU A 19 7.54 -3.08 -7.51
N VAL A 20 7.75 -2.88 -8.83
CA VAL A 20 8.20 -1.58 -9.37
C VAL A 20 7.16 -0.49 -9.15
N SER A 21 5.88 -0.77 -9.42
CA SER A 21 4.80 0.20 -9.19
C SER A 21 4.63 0.52 -7.70
N TRP A 22 4.65 -0.50 -6.84
CA TRP A 22 4.51 -0.34 -5.39
C TRP A 22 5.61 0.54 -4.80
N ASN A 23 6.87 0.38 -5.24
CA ASN A 23 7.97 1.23 -4.78
C ASN A 23 7.72 2.70 -5.13
N LYS A 24 7.41 3.00 -6.41
CA LYS A 24 7.18 4.38 -6.87
C LYS A 24 6.00 5.05 -6.18
N ILE A 25 4.91 4.30 -6.00
CA ILE A 25 3.74 4.79 -5.27
C ILE A 25 4.11 5.06 -3.82
N THR A 26 4.77 4.11 -3.14
CA THR A 26 5.16 4.27 -1.75
C THR A 26 6.06 5.49 -1.56
N ASP A 27 7.08 5.67 -2.41
CA ASP A 27 7.98 6.83 -2.37
C ASP A 27 7.22 8.15 -2.52
N TYR A 28 6.30 8.23 -3.49
CA TYR A 28 5.46 9.41 -3.68
C TYR A 28 4.60 9.70 -2.43
N PHE A 29 4.00 8.67 -1.86
CA PHE A 29 3.11 8.81 -0.71
C PHE A 29 3.87 9.26 0.54
N ILE A 30 5.10 8.79 0.72
CA ILE A 30 5.99 9.25 1.80
C ILE A 30 6.37 10.72 1.57
N ALA A 31 6.79 11.08 0.36
CA ALA A 31 7.29 12.41 0.06
C ALA A 31 6.20 13.50 0.03
N HIS A 32 4.99 13.17 -0.42
CA HIS A 32 3.98 14.16 -0.80
C HIS A 32 2.63 14.02 -0.08
N ARG A 33 2.34 12.88 0.53
CA ARG A 33 1.00 12.58 1.08
C ARG A 33 1.02 12.23 2.58
N GLY A 34 2.18 12.28 3.21
CA GLY A 34 2.32 12.12 4.67
C GLY A 34 2.34 10.66 5.15
N ALA A 35 2.53 9.69 4.25
CA ALA A 35 2.79 8.33 4.68
C ALA A 35 4.12 8.25 5.46
N LEU A 36 4.16 7.44 6.52
CA LEU A 36 5.36 7.27 7.34
C LEU A 36 6.29 6.17 6.80
N GLY A 37 5.78 5.34 5.91
CA GLY A 37 6.52 4.22 5.32
C GLY A 37 5.60 3.05 4.99
N SER A 38 6.14 2.09 4.24
CA SER A 38 5.45 0.84 3.92
C SER A 38 6.45 -0.30 3.79
N CYS A 39 6.11 -1.48 4.32
CA CYS A 39 6.86 -2.71 4.09
C CYS A 39 6.03 -3.63 3.20
N LEU A 40 6.66 -4.22 2.19
CA LEU A 40 6.05 -5.24 1.34
C LEU A 40 6.68 -6.59 1.63
N HIS A 41 5.85 -7.57 1.95
CA HIS A 41 6.25 -8.93 2.26
C HIS A 41 5.65 -9.90 1.25
N LYS A 42 6.35 -11.01 1.02
CA LYS A 42 5.84 -12.19 0.31
C LYS A 42 5.94 -13.38 1.26
N GLY A 43 4.81 -14.00 1.58
CA GLY A 43 4.70 -15.20 2.40
C GLY A 43 5.03 -16.47 1.62
N GLU A 44 5.29 -17.55 2.35
CA GLU A 44 5.61 -18.87 1.78
C GLU A 44 4.43 -19.48 0.99
N ASP A 45 3.20 -19.08 1.33
CA ASP A 45 1.95 -19.47 0.66
C ASP A 45 1.63 -18.60 -0.57
N GLY A 46 2.55 -17.73 -0.97
CA GLY A 46 2.39 -16.79 -2.07
C GLY A 46 1.54 -15.56 -1.73
N LEU A 47 1.16 -15.36 -0.47
CA LEU A 47 0.46 -14.15 -0.02
C LEU A 47 1.40 -12.95 -0.01
N TRP A 48 1.04 -11.90 -0.74
CA TRP A 48 1.71 -10.61 -0.66
C TRP A 48 1.02 -9.74 0.38
N VAL A 49 1.81 -9.11 1.24
CA VAL A 49 1.31 -8.31 2.37
C VAL A 49 2.02 -6.96 2.40
N ALA A 50 1.28 -5.88 2.19
CA ALA A 50 1.79 -4.53 2.39
C ALA A 50 1.34 -3.99 3.75
N TYR A 51 2.28 -3.60 4.60
CA TYR A 51 2.05 -2.93 5.88
C TYR A 51 2.43 -1.46 5.74
N SER A 52 1.43 -0.58 5.66
CA SER A 52 1.60 0.86 5.45
C SER A 52 1.28 1.64 6.72
N ARG A 53 2.16 2.58 7.12
CA ARG A 53 2.04 3.39 8.33
C ARG A 53 1.71 4.84 8.01
N TRP A 54 0.89 5.44 8.86
CA TRP A 54 0.32 6.77 8.71
C TRP A 54 0.23 7.49 10.05
N PRO A 55 0.30 8.83 10.08
CA PRO A 55 0.08 9.58 11.32
C PRO A 55 -1.31 9.28 11.91
N ASP A 56 -2.33 9.24 11.05
CA ASP A 56 -3.72 8.96 11.38
C ASP A 56 -4.51 8.44 10.16
N LYS A 57 -5.75 7.99 10.42
CA LYS A 57 -6.66 7.46 9.38
C LYS A 57 -7.10 8.54 8.39
N ALA A 58 -7.30 9.78 8.85
CA ALA A 58 -7.78 10.86 7.99
C ALA A 58 -6.76 11.20 6.89
N THR A 59 -5.47 11.28 7.24
CA THR A 59 -4.36 11.48 6.31
C THR A 59 -4.30 10.35 5.27
N ARG A 60 -4.44 9.10 5.72
CA ARG A 60 -4.49 7.93 4.83
C ARG A 60 -5.65 8.02 3.84
N ASP A 61 -6.85 8.30 4.33
CA ASP A 61 -8.05 8.31 3.50
C ASP A 61 -8.06 9.47 2.51
N ALA A 62 -7.56 10.65 2.91
CA ALA A 62 -7.38 11.79 2.01
C ALA A 62 -6.36 11.49 0.88
N SER A 63 -5.39 10.61 1.13
CA SER A 63 -4.35 10.26 0.16
C SER A 63 -4.81 9.28 -0.92
N TRP A 64 -5.86 8.52 -0.63
CA TRP A 64 -6.37 7.45 -1.50
C TRP A 64 -7.82 7.66 -1.97
N SER A 65 -8.46 8.78 -1.57
CA SER A 65 -9.92 8.89 -1.57
C SER A 65 -10.54 8.46 -2.91
N GLN A 66 -11.53 7.58 -2.76
CA GLN A 66 -12.24 6.85 -3.83
C GLN A 66 -13.12 7.76 -4.69
N GLU A 67 -13.14 9.07 -4.45
CA GLU A 67 -13.74 10.01 -5.39
C GLU A 67 -12.77 10.22 -6.57
N LYS A 68 -13.28 10.02 -7.79
CA LYS A 68 -12.59 10.31 -9.07
C LYS A 68 -11.77 11.62 -9.05
N LYS A 69 -12.21 12.60 -8.25
CA LYS A 69 -11.59 13.92 -8.14
C LYS A 69 -10.12 13.91 -7.69
N ILE A 70 -9.67 12.98 -6.83
CA ILE A 70 -8.27 12.98 -6.33
C ILE A 70 -7.33 12.17 -7.23
N ALA A 71 -7.83 11.16 -7.96
CA ALA A 71 -7.02 10.44 -8.94
C ALA A 71 -6.49 11.38 -10.05
N ASP A 72 -7.27 12.40 -10.40
CA ASP A 72 -6.90 13.46 -11.34
C ASP A 72 -5.90 14.48 -10.74
N GLU A 73 -5.76 14.54 -9.42
CA GLU A 73 -4.79 15.41 -8.71
C GLU A 73 -3.41 14.76 -8.53
N LEU A 74 -3.29 13.46 -8.80
CA LEU A 74 -1.98 12.81 -8.80
C LEU A 74 -1.18 13.26 -10.03
N PRO A 75 0.14 13.47 -9.90
CA PRO A 75 1.00 13.70 -11.06
C PRO A 75 0.84 12.58 -12.11
N ILE A 76 0.93 12.94 -13.39
CA ILE A 76 0.66 12.01 -14.49
C ILE A 76 1.56 10.77 -14.46
N ASP A 77 2.80 10.91 -14.01
CA ASP A 77 3.73 9.82 -13.80
C ASP A 77 3.26 8.87 -12.69
N ILE A 78 2.64 9.40 -11.64
CA ILE A 78 2.04 8.61 -10.56
C ILE A 78 0.77 7.89 -11.02
N GLN A 79 -0.07 8.55 -11.82
CA GLN A 79 -1.23 7.91 -12.43
C GLN A 79 -0.80 6.72 -13.32
N ASN A 80 0.25 6.90 -14.11
CA ASN A 80 0.79 5.86 -14.99
C ASN A 80 1.35 4.64 -14.23
N VAL A 81 1.86 4.81 -13.00
CA VAL A 81 2.34 3.67 -12.19
C VAL A 81 1.23 2.97 -11.40
N ILE A 82 0.12 3.67 -11.12
CA ILE A 82 -1.07 3.10 -10.48
C ILE A 82 -1.82 2.18 -11.46
N LYS A 83 -1.87 2.55 -12.75
CA LYS A 83 -2.59 1.80 -13.77
C LYS A 83 -2.21 0.30 -13.82
N PRO A 84 -0.92 -0.10 -13.85
CA PRO A 84 -0.54 -1.51 -13.78
C PRO A 84 -1.08 -2.25 -12.54
N ILE A 85 -1.11 -1.62 -11.37
CA ILE A 85 -1.65 -2.24 -10.15
C ILE A 85 -3.16 -2.44 -10.27
N GLN A 86 -3.88 -1.48 -10.87
CA GLN A 86 -5.32 -1.61 -11.12
C GLN A 86 -5.61 -2.73 -12.14
N GLU A 87 -4.81 -2.84 -13.20
CA GLU A 87 -4.92 -3.92 -14.19
C GLU A 87 -4.63 -5.29 -13.56
N ILE A 88 -3.58 -5.42 -12.75
CA ILE A 88 -3.29 -6.63 -11.99
C ILE A 88 -4.46 -7.01 -11.09
N LYS A 89 -5.03 -6.03 -10.36
CA LYS A 89 -6.20 -6.26 -9.51
C LYS A 89 -7.41 -6.74 -10.32
N ALA A 90 -7.65 -6.18 -11.50
CA ALA A 90 -8.72 -6.62 -12.38
C ALA A 90 -8.49 -8.03 -12.96
N GLN A 91 -7.25 -8.36 -13.32
CA GLN A 91 -6.86 -9.68 -13.83
C GLN A 91 -6.89 -10.80 -12.78
N ASN A 92 -6.92 -10.44 -11.49
CA ASN A 92 -6.89 -11.36 -10.36
C ASN A 92 -8.21 -11.36 -9.56
N GLN A 93 -9.32 -10.93 -10.19
CA GLN A 93 -10.65 -10.97 -9.55
C GLN A 93 -11.10 -12.40 -9.20
N ASP A 94 -10.56 -13.39 -9.89
CA ASP A 94 -10.77 -14.82 -9.67
C ASP A 94 -9.94 -15.39 -8.49
N MET A 95 -8.97 -14.63 -7.97
CA MET A 95 -8.13 -15.05 -6.84
C MET A 95 -8.75 -14.67 -5.49
N ASP A 96 -8.22 -15.25 -4.41
CA ASP A 96 -8.61 -14.93 -3.03
C ASP A 96 -8.61 -13.42 -2.78
N GLN A 97 -9.76 -12.89 -2.35
CA GLN A 97 -9.93 -11.48 -2.00
C GLN A 97 -9.81 -11.31 -0.49
N TYR A 98 -9.01 -10.32 -0.08
CA TYR A 98 -8.81 -10.00 1.32
C TYR A 98 -9.17 -8.54 1.56
N GLU A 99 -9.96 -8.31 2.61
CA GLU A 99 -10.26 -6.95 3.05
C GLU A 99 -9.02 -6.29 3.66
N GLU A 100 -8.98 -4.97 3.56
CA GLU A 100 -7.98 -4.14 4.23
C GLU A 100 -8.17 -4.26 5.75
N ILE A 101 -7.07 -4.43 6.49
CA ILE A 101 -7.12 -4.38 7.96
C ILE A 101 -6.62 -3.01 8.40
N CYS A 102 -7.49 -2.24 9.03
CA CYS A 102 -7.15 -0.97 9.67
C CYS A 102 -6.71 -1.22 11.12
N LEU A 103 -5.57 -0.66 11.51
CA LEU A 103 -4.94 -0.92 12.81
C LEU A 103 -4.59 0.39 13.50
N GLU A 104 -5.07 0.56 14.73
CA GLU A 104 -4.53 1.57 15.64
C GLU A 104 -3.28 1.02 16.32
N MET A 105 -2.19 1.78 16.30
CA MET A 105 -0.97 1.33 16.95
C MET A 105 -1.01 1.63 18.44
N MET A 106 -0.96 0.57 19.25
CA MET A 106 -0.90 0.65 20.71
C MET A 106 0.53 0.88 21.23
N GLU A 107 1.53 0.18 20.66
CA GLU A 107 2.96 0.34 20.98
C GLU A 107 3.84 0.12 19.74
N ASP A 108 4.97 0.85 19.65
CA ASP A 108 5.99 0.68 18.61
C ASP A 108 7.33 0.28 19.24
N LYS A 109 7.73 -0.99 19.13
CA LYS A 109 9.07 -1.44 19.54
C LYS A 109 10.07 -1.50 18.39
N LEU A 110 9.63 -1.26 17.15
CA LEU A 110 10.51 -1.22 15.98
C LEU A 110 11.30 0.09 15.96
N LEU A 111 10.62 1.21 16.21
CA LEU A 111 11.26 2.53 16.23
C LEU A 111 11.63 3.01 17.63
N ASN A 112 10.93 2.55 18.67
CA ASN A 112 11.22 2.88 20.07
C ASN A 112 11.55 1.63 20.90
N PRO A 113 12.63 0.90 20.58
CA PRO A 113 13.05 -0.22 21.42
C PRO A 113 13.42 0.31 22.81
N LYS A 114 12.80 -0.23 23.86
CA LYS A 114 13.28 0.02 25.23
C LYS A 114 14.71 -0.52 25.30
N LYS A 115 15.69 0.34 25.55
CA LYS A 115 17.03 -0.11 25.91
C LYS A 115 16.91 -0.90 27.22
N VAL A 116 17.20 -2.19 27.16
CA VAL A 116 17.40 -3.04 28.34
C VAL A 116 18.75 -2.70 28.94
#